data_AF-A0A445E8T0-F1
#
_entry.id   AF-A0A445E8T0-F1
#
_cell.length_a   1.000
_cell.length_b   1.000
_cell.length_c   1.000
_cell.angle_alpha   90.00
_cell.angle_beta   90.00
_cell.angle_gamma   90.00
#
_symmetry.space_group_name_H-M   'P 1'
#
loop_
_entity.id
_entity.type
_entity.pdbx_description
1 polymer ?
#
loop_
_entity_poly.entity_id
_entity_poly.type
_entity_poly.pdbx_seq_one_letter_code
_entity_poly.pdbx_strand_id
1 'polypeptide(L)'
;METTDEARNQASSVSILEKNPKVVFVLGGPGSGKGTQCTNIAKLFGYTHLSAGDLLRAESESDSENGIMIKNVMKEGKIVLSEVTVKLLQQAM
;
A
#
# COMPACT_ATOMS: atom_id res chain seq x y z
N MET A 1 12.87 34.69 -37.71
CA MET A 1 12.24 33.42 -38.12
C MET A 1 13.37 32.42 -38.13
N GLU A 2 13.51 31.49 -37.20
CA GLU A 2 12.51 30.68 -36.51
C GLU A 2 12.68 30.68 -34.99
N THR A 3 11.55 30.47 -34.35
CA THR A 3 11.28 30.41 -32.93
C THR A 3 11.25 28.96 -32.46
N THR A 4 11.71 28.77 -31.22
CA THR A 4 11.18 27.83 -30.20
C THR A 4 11.25 26.32 -30.47
N ASP A 5 12.20 25.64 -29.81
CA ASP A 5 11.98 24.25 -29.36
C ASP A 5 12.80 23.80 -28.12
N GLU A 6 13.40 24.71 -27.34
CA GLU A 6 14.18 24.33 -26.14
C GLU A 6 13.42 24.51 -24.81
N ALA A 7 12.16 24.91 -24.83
CA ALA A 7 11.41 25.28 -23.62
C ALA A 7 10.39 24.22 -23.13
N ARG A 8 10.54 22.93 -23.48
CA ARG A 8 9.52 21.90 -23.15
C ARG A 8 9.95 20.77 -22.22
N ASN A 9 11.20 20.68 -21.78
CA ASN A 9 11.67 19.53 -21.00
C ASN A 9 12.02 19.81 -19.52
N GLN A 10 11.50 20.88 -18.92
CA GLN A 10 11.90 21.27 -17.55
C GLN A 10 10.74 21.42 -16.56
N ALA A 11 9.54 20.92 -16.89
CA ALA A 11 8.35 21.06 -16.04
C ALA A 11 7.93 19.77 -15.30
N SER A 12 8.56 18.61 -15.53
CA SER A 12 8.14 17.33 -14.91
C SER A 12 8.99 16.88 -13.72
N SER A 13 10.05 17.61 -13.37
CA SER A 13 11.04 17.19 -12.36
C SER A 13 10.77 17.73 -10.95
N VAL A 14 9.73 18.54 -10.79
CA VAL A 14 9.20 19.04 -9.50
C VAL A 14 7.90 18.27 -9.29
N SER A 15 7.65 17.44 -8.25
CA SER A 15 8.20 17.39 -6.89
C SER A 15 7.84 16.08 -6.17
N ILE A 16 8.34 14.92 -6.61
CA ILE A 16 8.20 13.70 -5.79
C ILE A 16 8.96 13.86 -4.46
N LEU A 17 10.05 14.64 -4.46
CA LEU A 17 10.86 14.95 -3.28
C LEU A 17 10.22 15.97 -2.31
N GLU A 18 9.18 16.71 -2.69
CA GLU A 18 8.52 17.64 -1.76
C GLU A 18 7.35 17.02 -0.99
N LYS A 19 6.92 15.82 -1.37
CA LYS A 19 5.94 15.08 -0.57
C LYS A 19 6.71 14.33 0.50
N ASN A 20 6.71 14.89 1.72
CA ASN A 20 7.08 14.17 2.93
C ASN A 20 5.80 13.59 3.57
N PRO A 21 5.28 12.44 3.08
CA PRO A 21 4.01 11.91 3.57
C PRO A 21 4.12 11.58 5.06
N LYS A 22 3.08 11.91 5.82
CA LYS A 22 2.96 11.44 7.20
C LYS A 22 2.47 10.01 7.16
N VAL A 23 3.33 9.08 7.57
CA VAL A 23 3.02 7.65 7.65
C VAL A 23 2.84 7.27 9.11
N VAL A 24 1.72 6.62 9.42
CA VAL A 24 1.39 6.15 10.77
C VAL A 24 1.29 4.63 10.74
N PHE A 25 2.11 3.95 11.54
CA PHE A 25 2.03 2.51 11.75
C PHE A 25 1.17 2.22 12.98
N VAL A 26 0.14 1.39 12.79
CA VAL A 26 -0.74 0.95 13.88
C VAL A 26 -0.49 -0.53 14.17
N LEU A 27 -0.01 -0.83 15.37
CA LEU A 27 0.43 -2.17 15.79
C LEU A 27 -0.48 -2.71 16.91
N GLY A 28 -0.56 -4.04 17.02
CA GLY A 28 -1.38 -4.72 18.02
C GLY A 28 -1.77 -6.14 17.60
N GLY A 29 -2.09 -7.00 18.57
CA GLY A 29 -2.45 -8.40 18.32
C GLY A 29 -3.77 -8.59 17.53
N PRO A 30 -4.10 -9.82 17.10
CA PRO A 30 -5.40 -10.13 16.51
C PRO A 30 -6.55 -9.72 17.43
N GLY A 31 -7.65 -9.18 16.87
CA GLY A 31 -8.81 -8.75 17.66
C GLY A 31 -8.67 -7.40 18.39
N SER A 32 -7.51 -6.76 18.39
CA SER A 32 -7.28 -5.49 19.12
C SER A 32 -7.98 -4.26 18.54
N GLY A 33 -8.80 -4.40 17.50
CA GLY A 33 -9.57 -3.29 16.90
C GLY A 33 -8.81 -2.35 15.96
N LYS A 34 -7.60 -2.71 15.49
CA LYS A 34 -6.78 -1.86 14.60
C LYS A 34 -7.54 -1.40 13.35
N GLY A 35 -8.17 -2.32 12.62
CA GLY A 35 -8.90 -2.00 11.39
C GLY A 35 -9.99 -0.96 11.65
N THR A 36 -10.81 -1.16 12.70
CA THR A 36 -11.83 -0.20 13.12
C THR A 36 -11.25 1.19 13.40
N GLN A 37 -10.14 1.27 14.16
CA GLN A 37 -9.52 2.55 14.47
C GLN A 37 -8.87 3.19 13.25
N CYS A 38 -8.20 2.43 12.39
CA CYS A 38 -7.62 2.94 11.14
C CYS A 38 -8.71 3.47 10.19
N THR A 39 -9.86 2.81 10.08
CA THR A 39 -11.01 3.32 9.32
C THR A 39 -11.49 4.67 9.88
N ASN A 40 -11.58 4.80 11.21
CA ASN A 40 -11.99 6.06 11.83
C ASN A 40 -10.96 7.17 11.61
N ILE A 41 -9.66 6.87 11.79
CA ILE A 41 -8.56 7.82 11.55
C ILE A 41 -8.57 8.30 10.08
N ALA A 42 -8.71 7.38 9.13
CA ALA A 42 -8.82 7.71 7.71
C ALA A 42 -9.98 8.67 7.43
N LYS A 43 -11.17 8.38 7.97
CA LYS A 43 -12.36 9.23 7.81
C LYS A 43 -12.21 10.60 8.47
N LEU A 44 -11.64 10.67 9.67
CA LEU A 44 -11.58 11.90 10.47
C LEU A 44 -10.44 12.84 10.04
N PHE A 45 -9.31 12.28 9.61
CA PHE A 45 -8.09 13.04 9.31
C PHE A 45 -7.69 13.04 7.83
N GLY A 46 -8.48 12.40 6.96
CA GLY A 46 -8.22 12.37 5.51
C GLY A 46 -7.03 11.49 5.11
N TYR A 47 -6.68 10.49 5.93
CA TYR A 47 -5.62 9.53 5.60
C TYR A 47 -6.13 8.45 4.65
N THR A 48 -5.25 7.94 3.79
CA THR A 48 -5.47 6.68 3.08
C THR A 48 -5.16 5.52 4.03
N HIS A 49 -6.13 4.63 4.23
CA HIS A 49 -5.91 3.40 4.99
C HIS A 49 -5.38 2.30 4.07
N LEU A 50 -4.12 1.90 4.30
CA LEU A 50 -3.55 0.68 3.72
C LEU A 50 -3.50 -0.42 4.78
N SER A 51 -4.02 -1.60 4.46
CA SER A 51 -4.07 -2.75 5.35
C SER A 51 -3.40 -3.94 4.67
N ALA A 52 -2.18 -4.26 5.08
CA ALA A 52 -1.46 -5.43 4.57
C ALA A 52 -2.27 -6.72 4.73
N GLY A 53 -2.98 -6.86 5.86
CA GLY A 53 -3.84 -8.01 6.10
C GLY A 53 -5.02 -8.10 5.13
N ASP A 54 -5.65 -6.98 4.77
CA ASP A 54 -6.77 -7.00 3.80
C ASP A 54 -6.28 -7.27 2.38
N LEU A 55 -5.13 -6.68 1.99
CA LEU A 55 -4.52 -6.94 0.69
C LEU A 55 -4.12 -8.41 0.54
N LEU A 56 -3.52 -9.01 1.57
CA LEU A 56 -3.18 -10.44 1.57
C LEU A 56 -4.43 -11.32 1.52
N ARG A 57 -5.48 -10.99 2.29
CA ARG A 57 -6.75 -11.73 2.23
C ARG A 57 -7.38 -11.65 0.84
N ALA A 58 -7.40 -10.47 0.22
CA ALA A 58 -7.92 -10.29 -1.12
C ALA A 58 -7.13 -11.09 -2.16
N GLU A 59 -5.79 -11.04 -2.12
CA GLU A 59 -4.94 -11.82 -3.04
C GLU A 59 -5.09 -13.33 -2.80
N SER A 60 -5.34 -13.77 -1.57
CA SER A 60 -5.51 -15.19 -1.24
C SER A 60 -6.75 -15.85 -1.85
N GLU A 61 -7.69 -15.05 -2.34
CA GLU A 61 -8.87 -15.52 -3.09
C GLU A 61 -8.58 -15.64 -4.59
N SER A 62 -7.40 -15.26 -5.06
CA SER A 62 -6.98 -15.44 -6.45
C SER A 62 -6.43 -16.84 -6.70
N ASP A 63 -6.59 -17.33 -7.94
CA ASP A 63 -5.95 -18.57 -8.41
C ASP A 63 -4.50 -18.35 -8.87
N SER A 64 -3.89 -17.21 -8.52
CA SER A 64 -2.50 -16.93 -8.85
C SER A 64 -1.54 -17.79 -8.02
N GLU A 65 -0.30 -17.97 -8.48
CA GLU A 65 0.73 -18.65 -7.68
C GLU A 65 0.91 -17.98 -6.31
N ASN A 66 0.86 -16.65 -6.27
CA ASN A 66 0.90 -15.88 -5.04
C ASN A 66 -0.35 -16.10 -4.18
N GLY A 67 -1.54 -16.11 -4.78
CA GLY A 67 -2.81 -16.33 -4.06
C GLY A 67 -2.84 -17.68 -3.35
N ILE A 68 -2.45 -18.75 -4.05
CA ILE A 68 -2.34 -20.11 -3.50
C ILE A 68 -1.30 -20.14 -2.36
N MET A 69 -0.12 -19.55 -2.57
CA MET A 69 0.93 -19.48 -1.56
C MET A 69 0.46 -18.72 -0.30
N ILE A 70 -0.12 -17.55 -0.47
CA ILE A 70 -0.62 -16.70 0.63
C ILE A 70 -1.69 -17.45 1.42
N LYS A 71 -2.65 -18.07 0.74
CA LYS A 71 -3.72 -18.84 1.36
C LYS A 71 -3.19 -19.95 2.26
N ASN A 72 -2.20 -20.71 1.78
CA ASN A 72 -1.58 -21.79 2.54
C ASN A 72 -0.81 -21.25 3.76
N VAL A 73 0.05 -20.25 3.56
CA VAL A 73 0.84 -19.65 4.65
C VAL A 73 -0.06 -19.06 5.74
N MET A 74 -1.11 -18.35 5.36
CA MET A 74 -2.06 -17.75 6.31
C MET A 74 -2.86 -18.81 7.08
N LYS A 75 -3.28 -19.91 6.41
CA LYS A 75 -3.97 -21.03 7.06
C LYS A 75 -3.10 -21.71 8.13
N GLU A 76 -1.78 -21.73 7.93
CA GLU A 76 -0.81 -22.23 8.90
C GLU A 76 -0.50 -21.25 10.05
N GLY A 77 -1.08 -20.04 10.03
CA GLY A 77 -0.77 -18.98 10.99
C GLY A 77 0.65 -18.41 10.86
N LYS A 78 1.29 -18.64 9.72
CA LYS A 78 2.63 -18.14 9.41
C LYS A 78 2.56 -16.75 8.76
N ILE A 79 3.71 -16.07 8.74
CA ILE A 79 3.84 -14.74 8.15
C ILE A 79 4.24 -14.89 6.68
N VAL A 80 3.49 -14.22 5.80
CA VAL A 80 3.82 -14.12 4.36
C VAL A 80 5.10 -13.31 4.19
N LEU A 81 5.91 -13.69 3.20
CA LEU A 81 7.16 -12.98 2.88
C LEU A 81 6.91 -11.48 2.67
N SER A 82 7.81 -10.67 3.23
CA SER A 82 7.71 -9.20 3.20
C SER A 82 7.70 -8.66 1.77
N GLU A 83 8.46 -9.26 0.85
CA GLU A 83 8.51 -8.85 -0.56
C GLU A 83 7.13 -8.89 -1.23
N VAL A 84 6.35 -9.94 -0.97
CA VAL A 84 4.99 -10.08 -1.50
C VAL A 84 4.07 -9.02 -0.91
N THR A 85 4.16 -8.79 0.40
CA THR A 85 3.38 -7.76 1.08
C THR A 85 3.71 -6.35 0.56
N VAL A 86 4.99 -6.05 0.31
CA VAL A 86 5.43 -4.76 -0.25
C VAL A 86 4.92 -4.58 -1.67
N LYS A 87 4.97 -5.62 -2.53
CA LYS A 87 4.41 -5.55 -3.89
C LYS A 87 2.91 -5.24 -3.88
N LEU A 88 2.15 -5.89 -3.02
CA LEU A 88 0.71 -5.62 -2.86
C LEU A 88 0.45 -4.19 -2.37
N LEU A 89 1.25 -3.69 -1.42
CA LEU A 89 1.15 -2.31 -0.96
C LEU A 89 1.44 -1.32 -2.09
N GLN A 90 2.47 -1.55 -2.91
CA GLN A 90 2.81 -0.71 -4.05
C GLN A 90 1.69 -0.65 -5.11
N GLN A 91 0.97 -1.76 -5.32
CA GLN A 91 -0.16 -1.81 -6.25
C GLN A 91 -1.41 -1.08 -5.72
N ALA A 92 -1.54 -0.95 -4.40
CA ALA A 92 -2.67 -0.31 -3.75
C ALA A 92 -2.50 1.20 -3.54
N MET A 93 -1.31 1.73 -3.82
CA MET A 93 -0.96 3.17 -3.74
C MET A 93 -1.26 3.91 -5.04
#